data_AF-A0A9E3G583-F1
#
_entry.id   AF-A0A9E3G583-F1
#
_cell.length_a   1.000
_cell.length_b   1.000
_cell.length_c   1.000
_cell.angle_alpha   90.00
_cell.angle_beta   90.00
_cell.angle_gamma   90.00
#
_symmetry.space_group_name_H-M   'P 1'
#
loop_
_entity.id
_entity.type
_entity.pdbx_description
1 polymer ?
#
loop_
_entity_poly.entity_id
_entity_poly.type
_entity_poly.pdbx_seq_one_letter_code
_entity_poly.pdbx_strand_id
1 'polypeptide(L)'
;AAFPASREPRLTSTRQLADAMGLDHDFLRVAALYRDREDFDLPNLVRELVEGESVPFLPSQRYKESGLRKRTQWERTWDLQRLEDEIDARRAAEASRTATGRPSSPTHEPIPEKPEIPVPPKYTSADFKKGHYWRLRGKLDVPKERWIIYPGGERQADSTPVIAWAGWDHKQQAQALAAYYHECKDQDGWTAERLAPLLAGLKDLVPWLKQWHNEIDPIYGLRLGDFYEEFVRSETHGSGLSDAQIEAIRTGY
;
A
#
# COMPACT_ATOMS: atom_id res chain seq x y z
N ALA A 1 17.27 -17.72 13.53
CA ALA A 1 16.05 -17.04 14.00
C ALA A 1 15.06 -16.97 12.85
N ALA A 2 13.74 -17.08 13.11
CA ALA A 2 12.75 -16.91 12.05
C ALA A 2 12.73 -15.46 11.55
N PHE A 3 12.49 -15.27 10.25
CA PHE A 3 12.35 -13.95 9.63
C PHE A 3 11.29 -13.11 10.38
N PRO A 4 11.62 -11.93 10.94
CA PRO A 4 10.72 -11.23 11.87
C PRO A 4 9.32 -10.94 11.30
N ALA A 5 9.27 -10.54 10.03
CA ALA A 5 8.04 -10.26 9.29
C ALA A 5 7.13 -11.49 9.03
N SER A 6 7.58 -12.71 9.38
CA SER A 6 6.75 -13.93 9.39
C SER A 6 5.92 -14.11 10.67
N ARG A 7 6.22 -13.34 11.72
CA ARG A 7 5.51 -13.39 13.03
C ARG A 7 4.57 -12.21 13.22
N GLU A 8 4.99 -11.03 12.80
CA GLU A 8 4.25 -9.79 12.94
C GLU A 8 4.54 -8.88 11.72
N PRO A 9 3.55 -8.15 11.17
CA PRO A 9 3.78 -7.23 10.06
C PRO A 9 4.77 -6.11 10.39
N ARG A 10 5.96 -6.15 9.79
CA ARG A 10 7.01 -5.12 9.97
C ARG A 10 7.86 -4.96 8.71
N LEU A 11 8.09 -3.71 8.29
CA LEU A 11 9.06 -3.40 7.24
C LEU A 11 10.47 -3.87 7.67
N THR A 12 11.23 -4.41 6.71
CA THR A 12 12.53 -5.04 6.93
C THR A 12 13.43 -4.77 5.73
N SER A 13 14.75 -4.84 5.89
CA SER A 13 15.68 -4.74 4.75
C SER A 13 15.91 -6.09 4.06
N THR A 14 16.39 -6.05 2.81
CA THR A 14 16.86 -7.26 2.11
C THR A 14 18.08 -7.89 2.77
N ARG A 15 18.93 -7.13 3.47
CA ARG A 15 19.99 -7.68 4.34
C ARG A 15 19.40 -8.49 5.50
N GLN A 16 18.43 -7.94 6.23
CA GLN A 16 17.79 -8.65 7.34
C GLN A 16 17.07 -9.93 6.88
N LEU A 17 16.51 -9.94 5.66
CA LEU A 17 16.00 -11.16 5.04
C LEU A 17 17.14 -12.13 4.70
N ALA A 18 18.25 -11.66 4.13
CA ALA A 18 19.41 -12.51 3.81
C ALA A 18 20.03 -13.15 5.07
N ASP A 19 20.15 -12.40 6.17
CA ASP A 19 20.63 -12.91 7.46
C ASP A 19 19.71 -14.01 8.01
N ALA A 20 18.40 -13.90 7.79
CA ALA A 20 17.43 -14.94 8.14
C ALA A 20 17.53 -16.17 7.21
N MET A 21 17.72 -15.97 5.90
CA MET A 21 17.90 -17.05 4.92
C MET A 21 19.24 -17.78 5.06
N GLY A 22 20.27 -17.12 5.61
CA GLY A 22 21.56 -17.74 5.93
C GLY A 22 21.49 -18.84 7.00
N LEU A 23 20.33 -19.01 7.64
CA LEU A 23 20.06 -20.05 8.63
C LEU A 23 19.14 -21.17 8.09
N ASP A 24 18.74 -21.09 6.82
CA ASP A 24 17.91 -22.08 6.13
C ASP A 24 18.78 -22.92 5.19
N HIS A 25 19.15 -24.13 5.64
CA HIS A 25 20.01 -25.04 4.88
C HIS A 25 19.38 -25.52 3.56
N ASP A 26 18.05 -25.62 3.48
CA ASP A 26 17.37 -26.03 2.25
C ASP A 26 17.37 -24.90 1.23
N PHE A 27 17.12 -23.67 1.67
CA PHE A 27 17.28 -22.48 0.84
C PHE A 27 18.72 -22.36 0.32
N LEU A 28 19.73 -22.46 1.19
CA LEU A 28 21.14 -22.35 0.80
C LEU A 28 21.55 -23.41 -0.24
N ARG A 29 21.07 -24.65 -0.09
CA ARG A 29 21.30 -25.73 -1.06
C ARG A 29 20.69 -25.43 -2.42
N VAL A 30 19.45 -24.95 -2.46
CA VAL A 30 18.78 -24.56 -3.72
C VAL A 30 19.44 -23.31 -4.33
N ALA A 31 19.89 -22.36 -3.50
CA ALA A 31 20.59 -21.16 -3.93
C ALA A 31 21.96 -21.46 -4.57
N ALA A 32 22.73 -22.38 -4.01
CA ALA A 32 23.99 -22.85 -4.61
C ALA A 32 23.77 -23.48 -5.98
N LEU A 33 22.73 -24.32 -6.12
CA LEU A 33 22.33 -24.91 -7.41
C LEU A 33 21.83 -23.85 -8.41
N TYR A 34 21.08 -22.85 -7.96
CA TYR A 34 20.62 -21.73 -8.80
C TYR A 34 21.76 -20.83 -9.29
N ARG A 35 22.85 -20.70 -8.51
CA ARG A 35 24.03 -19.90 -8.85
C ARG A 35 25.16 -20.70 -9.51
N ASP A 36 25.04 -22.02 -9.61
CA ASP A 36 26.06 -22.95 -10.11
C ASP A 36 27.42 -22.83 -9.38
N ARG A 37 27.38 -22.48 -8.08
CA ARG A 37 28.56 -22.36 -7.20
C ARG A 37 28.18 -22.33 -5.72
N GLU A 38 29.04 -22.84 -4.83
CA GLU A 38 28.81 -22.86 -3.39
C GLU A 38 29.14 -21.52 -2.70
N ASP A 39 30.13 -20.78 -3.21
CA ASP A 39 30.64 -19.52 -2.63
C ASP A 39 29.89 -18.27 -3.15
N PHE A 40 28.58 -18.38 -3.31
CA PHE A 40 27.75 -17.28 -3.82
C PHE A 40 27.51 -16.17 -2.78
N ASP A 41 27.38 -14.93 -3.25
CA ASP A 41 26.96 -13.79 -2.43
C ASP A 41 25.46 -13.90 -2.11
N LEU A 42 25.15 -14.39 -0.91
CA LEU A 42 23.78 -14.56 -0.42
C LEU A 42 23.01 -13.23 -0.31
N PRO A 43 23.53 -12.15 0.33
CA PRO A 43 22.88 -10.84 0.33
C PRO A 43 22.53 -10.33 -1.07
N ASN A 44 23.43 -10.47 -2.04
CA ASN A 44 23.18 -10.04 -3.41
C ASN A 44 22.12 -10.93 -4.12
N LEU A 45 22.17 -12.25 -3.93
CA LEU A 45 21.13 -13.16 -4.44
C LEU A 45 19.74 -12.84 -3.88
N VAL A 46 19.61 -12.67 -2.56
CA VAL A 46 18.33 -12.33 -1.93
C VAL A 46 17.82 -10.99 -2.44
N ARG A 47 18.69 -9.99 -2.57
CA ARG A 47 18.34 -8.70 -3.16
C ARG A 47 17.84 -8.83 -4.61
N GLU A 48 18.55 -9.56 -5.47
CA GLU A 48 18.18 -9.77 -6.88
C GLU A 48 16.79 -10.41 -7.02
N LEU A 49 16.55 -11.50 -6.28
CA LEU A 49 15.28 -12.23 -6.29
C LEU A 49 14.12 -11.34 -5.78
N VAL A 50 14.36 -10.59 -4.70
CA VAL A 50 13.36 -9.68 -4.12
C VAL A 50 13.06 -8.53 -5.09
N GLU A 51 14.06 -7.83 -5.61
CA GLU A 51 13.86 -6.72 -6.55
C GLU A 51 13.14 -7.18 -7.82
N GLY A 52 13.44 -8.38 -8.32
CA GLY A 52 12.79 -8.97 -9.49
C GLY A 52 11.29 -9.26 -9.30
N GLU A 53 10.88 -9.60 -8.09
CA GLU A 53 9.50 -9.91 -7.68
C GLU A 53 8.86 -8.81 -6.82
N SER A 54 9.41 -7.58 -6.87
CA SER A 54 8.90 -6.40 -6.17
C SER A 54 8.15 -5.43 -7.09
N VAL A 55 7.20 -4.70 -6.50
CA VAL A 55 6.67 -3.46 -7.09
C VAL A 55 6.70 -2.32 -6.06
N PRO A 56 7.11 -1.09 -6.42
CA PRO A 56 7.13 0.04 -5.50
C PRO A 56 5.74 0.40 -4.96
N PHE A 57 5.69 0.78 -3.69
CA PHE A 57 4.45 1.17 -3.02
C PHE A 57 3.74 2.36 -3.69
N LEU A 58 4.44 3.45 -4.04
CA LEU A 58 3.79 4.65 -4.59
C LEU A 58 3.46 4.53 -6.10
N PRO A 59 2.30 5.03 -6.56
CA PRO A 59 2.00 5.16 -7.98
C PRO A 59 3.06 5.94 -8.77
N SER A 60 3.52 7.08 -8.23
CA SER A 60 4.59 7.90 -8.79
C SER A 60 5.91 7.14 -9.05
N GLN A 61 6.16 6.04 -8.33
CA GLN A 61 7.34 5.18 -8.49
C GLN A 61 7.10 4.03 -9.48
N ARG A 62 5.85 3.60 -9.68
CA ARG A 62 5.42 2.51 -10.58
C ARG A 62 5.30 2.96 -12.04
N TYR A 63 4.61 4.06 -12.29
CA TYR A 63 4.15 4.44 -13.63
C TYR A 63 4.99 5.55 -14.26
N LYS A 64 5.00 5.59 -15.59
CA LYS A 64 5.32 6.81 -16.36
C LYS A 64 4.10 7.72 -16.40
N GLU A 65 4.28 8.94 -16.87
CA GLU A 65 3.22 9.95 -17.01
C GLU A 65 1.94 9.42 -17.71
N SER A 66 2.07 8.57 -18.74
CA SER A 66 0.90 7.96 -19.40
C SER A 66 0.12 7.00 -18.48
N GLY A 67 0.83 6.26 -17.62
CA GLY A 67 0.22 5.37 -16.63
C GLY A 67 -0.34 6.12 -15.42
N LEU A 68 0.25 7.27 -15.05
CA LEU A 68 -0.29 8.15 -14.02
C LEU A 68 -1.63 8.77 -14.46
N ARG A 69 -1.72 9.29 -15.70
CA ARG A 69 -3.02 9.73 -16.27
C ARG A 69 -4.08 8.62 -16.30
N LYS A 70 -3.69 7.36 -16.50
CA LYS A 70 -4.61 6.21 -16.39
C LYS A 70 -4.98 5.95 -14.93
N ARG A 71 -4.03 6.02 -14.00
CA ARG A 71 -4.25 5.83 -12.56
C ARG A 71 -5.28 6.79 -12.01
N THR A 72 -5.22 8.08 -12.36
CA THR A 72 -6.25 9.07 -11.97
C THR A 72 -7.65 8.70 -12.48
N GLN A 73 -7.75 8.15 -13.70
CA GLN A 73 -9.03 7.68 -14.24
C GLN A 73 -9.55 6.43 -13.51
N TRP A 74 -8.66 5.50 -13.16
CA TRP A 74 -8.99 4.33 -12.33
C TRP A 74 -9.44 4.72 -10.92
N GLU A 75 -8.72 5.62 -10.25
CA GLU A 75 -9.08 6.12 -8.92
C GLU A 75 -10.47 6.80 -8.94
N ARG A 76 -10.73 7.66 -9.94
CA ARG A 76 -12.07 8.24 -10.16
C ARG A 76 -13.15 7.19 -10.42
N THR A 77 -12.87 6.12 -11.18
CA THR A 77 -13.82 5.02 -11.36
C THR A 77 -14.13 4.34 -10.02
N TRP A 78 -13.12 4.08 -9.19
CA TRP A 78 -13.31 3.48 -7.86
C TRP A 78 -14.09 4.39 -6.89
N ASP A 79 -13.89 5.72 -6.96
CA ASP A 79 -14.70 6.68 -6.20
C ASP A 79 -16.18 6.59 -6.59
N LEU A 80 -16.49 6.55 -7.90
CA LEU A 80 -17.86 6.42 -8.38
C LEU A 80 -18.49 5.06 -8.01
N GLN A 81 -17.69 3.99 -7.99
CA GLN A 81 -18.15 2.66 -7.53
C GLN A 81 -18.44 2.64 -6.03
N ARG A 82 -17.60 3.28 -5.19
CA ARG A 82 -17.89 3.43 -3.76
C ARG A 82 -19.18 4.23 -3.50
N LEU A 83 -19.43 5.28 -4.29
CA LEU A 83 -20.70 6.03 -4.22
C LEU A 83 -21.91 5.18 -4.66
N GLU A 84 -21.74 4.29 -5.65
CA GLU A 84 -22.78 3.33 -6.03
C GLU A 84 -23.06 2.31 -4.91
N ASP A 85 -22.02 1.76 -4.28
CA ASP A 85 -22.12 0.84 -3.15
C ASP A 85 -22.87 1.48 -1.96
N GLU A 86 -22.57 2.74 -1.63
CA GLU A 86 -23.27 3.51 -0.59
C GLU A 86 -24.77 3.71 -0.91
N ILE A 87 -25.09 4.02 -2.17
CA ILE A 87 -26.48 4.18 -2.64
C ILE A 87 -27.24 2.85 -2.52
N ASP A 88 -26.64 1.74 -2.94
CA ASP A 88 -27.28 0.43 -2.88
C ASP A 88 -27.45 -0.07 -1.44
N ALA A 89 -26.46 0.15 -0.56
CA ALA A 89 -26.59 -0.11 0.86
C ALA A 89 -27.77 0.69 1.48
N ARG A 90 -27.93 1.97 1.10
CA ARG A 90 -29.02 2.81 1.59
C ARG A 90 -30.40 2.35 1.08
N ARG A 91 -30.49 1.93 -0.19
CA ARG A 91 -31.70 1.35 -0.81
C ARG A 91 -32.09 0.02 -0.16
N ALA A 92 -31.11 -0.87 0.06
CA ALA A 92 -31.33 -2.14 0.76
C ALA A 92 -31.83 -1.93 2.20
N ALA A 93 -31.25 -0.96 2.92
CA ALA A 93 -31.69 -0.61 4.26
C ALA A 93 -33.13 -0.02 4.27
N GLU A 94 -33.52 0.73 3.24
CA GLU A 94 -34.89 1.25 3.11
C GLU A 94 -35.91 0.15 2.80
N ALA A 95 -35.62 -0.73 1.83
CA ALA A 95 -36.45 -1.89 1.52
C ALA A 95 -36.68 -2.78 2.76
N SER A 96 -35.62 -2.98 3.57
CA SER A 96 -35.70 -3.73 4.84
C SER A 96 -36.58 -3.03 5.90
N ARG A 97 -36.50 -1.69 6.04
CA ARG A 97 -37.40 -0.92 6.93
C ARG A 97 -38.87 -1.07 6.50
N THR A 98 -39.15 -0.89 5.21
CA THR A 98 -40.51 -1.02 4.66
C THR A 98 -41.06 -2.43 4.84
N ALA A 99 -40.25 -3.47 4.59
CA ALA A 99 -40.65 -4.86 4.79
C ALA A 99 -40.91 -5.22 6.27
N THR A 100 -40.25 -4.54 7.21
CA THR A 100 -40.45 -4.73 8.67
C THR A 100 -41.54 -3.82 9.25
N GLY A 101 -42.27 -3.07 8.42
CA GLY A 101 -43.34 -2.15 8.86
C GLY A 101 -42.83 -0.99 9.73
N ARG A 102 -41.52 -0.71 9.71
CA ARG A 102 -40.91 0.33 10.54
C ARG A 102 -41.10 1.69 9.86
N PRO A 103 -41.70 2.69 10.53
CA PRO A 103 -41.99 3.97 9.88
C PRO A 103 -40.71 4.69 9.44
N SER A 104 -40.79 5.38 8.30
CA SER A 104 -39.73 6.22 7.77
C SER A 104 -39.37 7.34 8.75
N SER A 105 -38.08 7.71 8.81
CA SER A 105 -37.65 8.86 9.60
C SER A 105 -38.26 10.15 9.04
N PRO A 106 -38.74 11.11 9.87
CA PRO A 106 -39.40 12.32 9.38
C PRO A 106 -38.50 13.25 8.57
N THR A 107 -37.17 13.12 8.67
CA THR A 107 -36.16 13.82 7.87
C THR A 107 -35.61 12.90 6.77
N HIS A 108 -36.46 12.42 5.88
CA HIS A 108 -36.04 11.57 4.77
C HIS A 108 -35.42 12.39 3.62
N GLU A 109 -34.09 12.48 3.58
CA GLU A 109 -33.39 12.89 2.36
C GLU A 109 -33.59 11.82 1.27
N PRO A 110 -33.98 12.20 0.05
CA PRO A 110 -34.35 11.24 -0.99
C PRO A 110 -33.14 10.41 -1.47
N ILE A 111 -33.39 9.13 -1.75
CA ILE A 111 -32.69 8.27 -2.74
C ILE A 111 -32.01 8.99 -3.93
N PRO A 112 -30.74 9.48 -3.94
CA PRO A 112 -30.13 9.93 -5.18
C PRO A 112 -30.03 8.80 -6.21
N GLU A 113 -29.77 9.22 -7.43
CA GLU A 113 -29.56 8.35 -8.57
C GLU A 113 -28.12 7.81 -8.58
N LYS A 114 -27.95 6.64 -9.21
CA LYS A 114 -26.62 6.03 -9.36
C LYS A 114 -25.79 6.86 -10.36
N PRO A 115 -24.50 7.11 -10.10
CA PRO A 115 -23.65 7.80 -11.06
C PRO A 115 -23.42 6.94 -12.32
N GLU A 116 -23.19 7.59 -13.45
CA GLU A 116 -22.65 6.91 -14.63
C GLU A 116 -21.16 6.59 -14.39
N ILE A 117 -20.79 5.31 -14.47
CA ILE A 117 -19.43 4.84 -14.18
C ILE A 117 -18.71 4.49 -15.49
N PRO A 118 -17.72 5.29 -15.94
CA PRO A 118 -16.98 5.00 -17.15
C PRO A 118 -16.03 3.81 -16.95
N VAL A 119 -15.89 2.98 -17.99
CA VAL A 119 -14.89 1.89 -18.00
C VAL A 119 -13.49 2.49 -18.12
N PRO A 120 -12.58 2.25 -17.15
CA PRO A 120 -11.27 2.88 -17.14
C PRO A 120 -10.33 2.28 -18.20
N PRO A 121 -9.35 3.05 -18.70
CA PRO A 121 -8.46 2.61 -19.76
C PRO A 121 -7.50 1.50 -19.29
N LYS A 122 -7.31 0.48 -20.14
CA LYS A 122 -6.35 -0.61 -19.88
C LYS A 122 -4.91 -0.11 -19.93
N TYR A 123 -4.08 -0.67 -19.06
CA TYR A 123 -2.64 -0.44 -19.04
C TYR A 123 -1.91 -1.25 -20.13
N THR A 124 -0.71 -0.79 -20.48
CA THR A 124 0.25 -1.41 -21.39
C THR A 124 1.65 -1.37 -20.79
N SER A 125 2.60 -2.13 -21.33
CA SER A 125 4.02 -2.09 -20.88
C SER A 125 4.65 -0.70 -20.99
N ALA A 126 4.19 0.13 -21.92
CA ALA A 126 4.67 1.50 -22.10
C ALA A 126 4.38 2.39 -20.88
N ASP A 127 3.30 2.12 -20.15
CA ASP A 127 2.82 2.90 -19.00
C ASP A 127 3.64 2.70 -17.72
N PHE A 128 4.48 1.66 -17.64
CA PHE A 128 5.28 1.33 -16.46
C PHE A 128 6.73 1.78 -16.58
N LYS A 129 7.37 2.13 -15.45
CA LYS A 129 8.79 2.52 -15.43
C LYS A 129 9.73 1.34 -15.70
N LYS A 130 9.41 0.13 -15.23
CA LYS A 130 10.20 -1.10 -15.44
C LYS A 130 9.36 -2.25 -16.01
N GLY A 131 9.98 -3.11 -16.80
CA GLY A 131 9.31 -4.26 -17.43
C GLY A 131 8.76 -5.29 -16.45
N HIS A 132 9.42 -5.53 -15.31
CA HIS A 132 8.87 -6.44 -14.29
C HIS A 132 7.67 -5.85 -13.55
N TYR A 133 7.56 -4.52 -13.39
CA TYR A 133 6.33 -3.91 -12.85
C TYR A 133 5.13 -4.23 -13.76
N TRP A 134 5.29 -4.12 -15.07
CA TRP A 134 4.26 -4.54 -16.04
C TRP A 134 3.95 -6.04 -15.94
N ARG A 135 4.98 -6.91 -15.84
CA ARG A 135 4.81 -8.37 -15.67
C ARG A 135 3.97 -8.72 -14.44
N LEU A 136 4.17 -8.00 -13.34
CA LEU A 136 3.53 -8.23 -12.05
C LEU A 136 2.14 -7.55 -11.92
N ARG A 137 1.84 -6.53 -12.72
CA ARG A 137 0.56 -5.76 -12.66
C ARG A 137 -0.39 -6.03 -13.83
N GLY A 138 0.15 -6.10 -15.05
CA GLY A 138 -0.59 -6.35 -16.28
C GLY A 138 -1.66 -5.29 -16.63
N LYS A 139 -2.54 -5.64 -17.58
CA LYS A 139 -3.48 -4.71 -18.25
C LYS A 139 -4.54 -4.06 -17.34
N LEU A 140 -4.77 -4.61 -16.14
CA LEU A 140 -5.76 -4.16 -15.16
C LEU A 140 -5.09 -3.72 -13.83
N ASP A 141 -3.76 -3.60 -13.79
CA ASP A 141 -3.01 -3.20 -12.60
C ASP A 141 -3.17 -4.11 -11.35
N VAL A 142 -3.59 -5.36 -11.56
CA VAL A 142 -3.86 -6.33 -10.48
C VAL A 142 -2.54 -6.75 -9.82
N PRO A 143 -2.38 -6.63 -8.49
CA PRO A 143 -1.19 -7.09 -7.76
C PRO A 143 -0.87 -8.56 -7.98
N LYS A 144 0.41 -8.87 -8.26
CA LYS A 144 0.97 -10.24 -8.33
C LYS A 144 2.41 -10.34 -7.85
N GLU A 145 2.99 -9.23 -7.42
CA GLU A 145 4.28 -9.17 -6.76
C GLU A 145 4.29 -9.99 -5.47
N ARG A 146 5.50 -10.40 -5.04
CA ARG A 146 5.71 -11.06 -3.75
C ARG A 146 6.10 -10.06 -2.67
N TRP A 147 6.74 -8.96 -3.07
CA TRP A 147 7.25 -7.95 -2.18
C TRP A 147 6.77 -6.56 -2.59
N ILE A 148 6.48 -5.74 -1.58
CA ILE A 148 6.34 -4.29 -1.74
C ILE A 148 7.71 -3.72 -1.39
N ILE A 149 8.29 -2.93 -2.29
CA ILE A 149 9.57 -2.24 -2.06
C ILE A 149 9.32 -0.76 -1.75
N TYR A 150 10.14 -0.19 -0.88
CA TYR A 150 10.05 1.19 -0.39
C TYR A 150 11.32 1.98 -0.76
N PRO A 151 11.50 2.38 -2.04
CA PRO A 151 12.64 3.20 -2.45
C PRO A 151 12.70 4.53 -1.69
N GLY A 152 13.86 4.85 -1.12
CA GLY A 152 14.07 5.98 -0.23
C GLY A 152 13.83 5.65 1.25
N GLY A 153 13.33 4.45 1.56
CA GLY A 153 13.14 3.94 2.91
C GLY A 153 14.41 3.40 3.57
N GLU A 154 15.52 3.28 2.84
CA GLU A 154 16.79 2.73 3.32
C GLU A 154 17.42 3.59 4.44
N ARG A 155 18.05 2.96 5.43
CA ARG A 155 18.63 3.63 6.61
C ARG A 155 20.12 3.89 6.44
N GLN A 156 20.69 4.76 7.28
CA GLN A 156 22.13 5.03 7.23
C GLN A 156 22.99 3.83 7.67
N ALA A 157 22.50 3.06 8.65
CA ALA A 157 23.15 1.84 9.11
C ALA A 157 22.97 0.64 8.16
N ASP A 158 21.93 0.67 7.31
CA ASP A 158 21.64 -0.36 6.32
C ASP A 158 21.03 0.27 5.06
N SER A 159 21.87 0.41 4.03
CA SER A 159 21.52 0.96 2.72
C SER A 159 20.93 -0.08 1.76
N THR A 160 20.61 -1.29 2.23
CA THR A 160 19.93 -2.29 1.41
C THR A 160 18.41 -2.02 1.33
N PRO A 161 17.74 -2.34 0.20
CA PRO A 161 16.33 -2.02 -0.01
C PRO A 161 15.40 -2.46 1.12
N VAL A 162 14.48 -1.57 1.51
CA VAL A 162 13.43 -1.83 2.49
C VAL A 162 12.19 -2.41 1.80
N ILE A 163 11.63 -3.44 2.41
CA ILE A 163 10.56 -4.27 1.85
C ILE A 163 9.48 -4.63 2.87
N ALA A 164 8.30 -4.98 2.37
CA ALA A 164 7.20 -5.62 3.08
C ALA A 164 6.66 -6.81 2.27
N TRP A 165 6.02 -7.76 2.95
CA TRP A 165 5.35 -8.89 2.29
C TRP A 165 4.08 -8.40 1.58
N ALA A 166 3.93 -8.69 0.29
CA ALA A 166 2.79 -8.22 -0.51
C ALA A 166 1.48 -9.00 -0.26
N GLY A 167 1.51 -10.04 0.57
CA GLY A 167 0.31 -10.79 0.98
C GLY A 167 -0.31 -10.34 2.29
N TRP A 168 0.10 -9.19 2.83
CA TRP A 168 -0.60 -8.52 3.94
C TRP A 168 -1.86 -7.81 3.47
N ASP A 169 -2.83 -7.63 4.37
CA ASP A 169 -3.94 -6.71 4.12
C ASP A 169 -3.53 -5.24 4.31
N HIS A 170 -4.41 -4.31 3.92
CA HIS A 170 -4.12 -2.87 3.96
C HIS A 170 -3.92 -2.36 5.39
N LYS A 171 -4.60 -2.96 6.38
CA LYS A 171 -4.41 -2.66 7.80
C LYS A 171 -3.00 -3.05 8.25
N GLN A 172 -2.60 -4.29 8.01
CA GLN A 172 -1.28 -4.81 8.36
C GLN A 172 -0.16 -3.99 7.70
N GLN A 173 -0.33 -3.62 6.42
CA GLN A 173 0.61 -2.76 5.70
C GLN A 173 0.70 -1.34 6.29
N ALA A 174 -0.44 -0.72 6.63
CA ALA A 174 -0.47 0.61 7.24
C ALA A 174 0.14 0.62 8.65
N GLN A 175 -0.13 -0.42 9.46
CA GLN A 175 0.50 -0.59 10.77
C GLN A 175 2.02 -0.72 10.67
N ALA A 176 2.50 -1.60 9.78
CA ALA A 176 3.94 -1.79 9.56
C ALA A 176 4.62 -0.50 9.06
N LEU A 177 3.98 0.24 8.15
CA LEU A 177 4.52 1.47 7.58
C LEU A 177 4.52 2.64 8.58
N ALA A 178 3.48 2.77 9.41
CA ALA A 178 3.41 3.79 10.45
C ALA A 178 4.40 3.52 11.60
N ALA A 179 4.58 2.26 11.99
CA ALA A 179 5.63 1.88 12.94
C ALA A 179 7.03 2.22 12.37
N TYR A 180 7.27 1.92 11.09
CA TYR A 180 8.52 2.27 10.41
C TYR A 180 8.74 3.78 10.31
N TYR A 181 7.69 4.55 10.03
CA TYR A 181 7.71 6.02 10.04
C TYR A 181 8.17 6.57 11.40
N HIS A 182 7.59 6.08 12.51
CA HIS A 182 7.98 6.48 13.86
C HIS A 182 9.42 6.09 14.20
N GLU A 183 9.87 4.89 13.86
CA GLU A 183 11.27 4.51 14.04
C GLU A 183 12.22 5.48 13.29
N CYS A 184 11.92 5.82 12.03
CA CYS A 184 12.72 6.75 11.25
C CYS A 184 12.68 8.19 11.76
N LYS A 185 11.53 8.65 12.28
CA LYS A 185 11.33 9.99 12.84
C LYS A 185 12.00 10.14 14.21
N ASP A 186 11.64 9.26 15.13
CA ASP A 186 11.90 9.43 16.57
C ASP A 186 13.25 8.82 17.00
N GLN A 187 13.78 7.84 16.27
CA GLN A 187 15.07 7.18 16.57
C GLN A 187 16.17 7.60 15.59
N ASP A 188 15.90 7.58 14.28
CA ASP A 188 16.90 7.92 13.24
C ASP A 188 16.93 9.42 12.89
N GLY A 189 16.03 10.24 13.43
CA GLY A 189 16.03 11.70 13.27
C GLY A 189 15.83 12.18 11.82
N TRP A 190 15.03 11.47 11.02
CA TRP A 190 14.82 11.82 9.62
C TRP A 190 14.12 13.18 9.43
N THR A 191 14.49 13.91 8.38
CA THR A 191 13.84 15.19 8.04
C THR A 191 12.45 14.97 7.44
N ALA A 192 11.62 16.02 7.48
CA ALA A 192 10.27 16.02 6.92
C ALA A 192 10.24 15.54 5.45
N GLU A 193 11.19 16.02 4.62
CA GLU A 193 11.28 15.68 3.20
C GLU A 193 11.60 14.20 2.98
N ARG A 194 12.42 13.59 3.86
CA ARG A 194 12.78 12.18 3.80
C ARG A 194 11.65 11.27 4.33
N LEU A 195 10.86 11.77 5.28
CA LEU A 195 9.68 11.09 5.81
C LEU A 195 8.45 11.20 4.88
N ALA A 196 8.36 12.25 4.05
CA ALA A 196 7.20 12.54 3.20
C ALA A 196 6.76 11.38 2.27
N PRO A 197 7.65 10.58 1.65
CA PRO A 197 7.24 9.40 0.88
C PRO A 197 6.52 8.34 1.71
N LEU A 198 6.85 8.17 2.99
CA LEU A 198 6.18 7.22 3.87
C LEU A 198 4.75 7.70 4.20
N LEU A 199 4.57 9.01 4.45
CA LEU A 199 3.24 9.62 4.61
C LEU A 199 2.40 9.51 3.32
N ALA A 200 3.00 9.72 2.15
CA ALA A 200 2.33 9.50 0.86
C ALA A 200 1.91 8.03 0.67
N GLY A 201 2.68 7.08 1.22
CA GLY A 201 2.33 5.66 1.23
C GLY A 201 1.14 5.36 2.13
N LEU A 202 1.10 5.93 3.33
CA LEU A 202 -0.06 5.83 4.22
C LEU A 202 -1.30 6.47 3.58
N LYS A 203 -1.16 7.63 2.92
CA LYS A 203 -2.24 8.29 2.16
C LYS A 203 -2.78 7.40 1.04
N ASP A 204 -1.93 6.67 0.31
CA ASP A 204 -2.36 5.70 -0.74
C ASP A 204 -3.14 4.50 -0.17
N LEU A 205 -2.98 4.19 1.13
CA LEU A 205 -3.70 3.13 1.84
C LEU A 205 -5.04 3.58 2.45
N VAL A 206 -5.21 4.86 2.79
CA VAL A 206 -6.43 5.40 3.46
C VAL A 206 -7.75 5.00 2.78
N PRO A 207 -7.92 5.10 1.44
CA PRO A 207 -9.19 4.72 0.79
C PRO A 207 -9.57 3.26 1.03
N TRP A 208 -8.59 2.35 1.03
CA TRP A 208 -8.77 0.92 1.25
C TRP A 208 -9.04 0.59 2.72
N LEU A 209 -8.36 1.30 3.63
CA LEU A 209 -8.65 1.22 5.07
C LEU A 209 -10.08 1.68 5.38
N LYS A 210 -10.53 2.79 4.76
CA LYS A 210 -11.90 3.29 4.88
C LYS A 210 -12.93 2.31 4.32
N GLN A 211 -12.65 1.66 3.19
CA GLN A 211 -13.59 0.74 2.55
C GLN A 211 -13.69 -0.63 3.25
N TRP A 212 -12.59 -1.17 3.79
CA TRP A 212 -12.54 -2.57 4.24
C TRP A 212 -12.12 -2.78 5.71
N HIS A 213 -11.60 -1.75 6.39
CA HIS A 213 -11.03 -1.86 7.74
C HIS A 213 -11.46 -0.72 8.67
N ASN A 214 -12.62 -0.10 8.41
CA ASN A 214 -13.11 1.08 9.16
C ASN A 214 -14.26 0.79 10.14
N GLU A 215 -14.57 -0.48 10.39
CA GLU A 215 -15.33 -0.87 11.58
C GLU A 215 -14.50 -0.59 12.84
N ILE A 216 -15.14 -0.64 14.02
CA ILE A 216 -14.43 -0.46 15.29
C ILE A 216 -13.54 -1.68 15.51
N ASP A 217 -12.23 -1.48 15.45
CA ASP A 217 -11.27 -2.55 15.63
C ASP A 217 -11.32 -3.09 17.08
N PRO A 218 -11.41 -4.43 17.28
CA PRO A 218 -11.59 -5.01 18.61
C PRO A 218 -10.35 -4.91 19.52
N ILE A 219 -9.17 -4.61 18.98
CA ILE A 219 -7.92 -4.45 19.74
C ILE A 219 -7.76 -2.99 20.15
N TYR A 220 -7.99 -2.05 19.24
CA TYR A 220 -7.73 -0.63 19.47
C TYR A 220 -8.96 0.18 19.91
N GLY A 221 -10.19 -0.30 19.66
CA GLY A 221 -11.42 0.45 19.90
C GLY A 221 -11.62 1.62 18.94
N LEU A 222 -10.91 1.65 17.81
CA LEU A 222 -10.86 2.75 16.84
C LEU A 222 -11.31 2.30 15.45
N ARG A 223 -11.85 3.23 14.67
CA ARG A 223 -12.05 3.07 13.22
C ARG A 223 -10.74 3.36 12.51
N LEU A 224 -10.09 2.34 11.94
CA LEU A 224 -8.69 2.48 11.52
C LEU A 224 -8.50 3.33 10.26
N GLY A 225 -9.46 3.36 9.34
CA GLY A 225 -9.42 4.28 8.19
C GLY A 225 -9.52 5.75 8.59
N ASP A 226 -10.40 6.07 9.55
CA ASP A 226 -10.53 7.42 10.10
C ASP A 226 -9.27 7.81 10.90
N PHE A 227 -8.73 6.89 11.70
CA PHE A 227 -7.48 7.08 12.44
C PHE A 227 -6.29 7.37 11.51
N TYR A 228 -6.10 6.58 10.44
CA TYR A 228 -4.98 6.76 9.53
C TYR A 228 -5.12 8.01 8.64
N GLU A 229 -6.34 8.44 8.31
CA GLU A 229 -6.55 9.74 7.67
C GLU A 229 -6.13 10.89 8.58
N GLU A 230 -6.55 10.87 9.85
CA GLU A 230 -6.13 11.89 10.83
C GLU A 230 -4.62 11.86 11.06
N PHE A 231 -4.03 10.66 11.18
CA PHE A 231 -2.59 10.48 11.35
C PHE A 231 -1.80 11.15 10.22
N VAL A 232 -2.14 10.83 8.95
CA VAL A 232 -1.50 11.44 7.78
C VAL A 232 -1.64 12.96 7.82
N ARG A 233 -2.86 13.48 8.05
CA ARG A 233 -3.12 14.93 8.11
C ARG A 233 -2.31 15.62 9.20
N SER A 234 -2.30 15.06 10.41
CA SER A 234 -1.61 15.60 11.58
C SER A 234 -0.09 15.59 11.38
N GLU A 235 0.48 14.48 10.93
CA GLU A 235 1.93 14.36 10.70
C GLU A 235 2.42 15.22 9.52
N THR A 236 1.63 15.35 8.45
CA THR A 236 1.90 16.27 7.35
C THR A 236 2.00 17.72 7.84
N HIS A 237 0.97 18.21 8.54
CA HIS A 237 0.96 19.58 9.07
C HIS A 237 2.03 19.80 10.15
N GLY A 238 2.21 18.84 11.08
CA GLY A 238 3.22 18.91 12.14
C GLY A 238 4.66 18.94 11.60
N SER A 239 4.88 18.37 10.41
CA SER A 239 6.16 18.40 9.70
C SER A 239 6.35 19.66 8.82
N GLY A 240 5.40 20.60 8.83
CA GLY A 240 5.44 21.81 7.98
C GLY A 240 5.18 21.56 6.49
N LEU A 241 4.68 20.38 6.14
CA LEU A 241 4.33 20.00 4.76
C LEU A 241 2.85 20.30 4.48
N SER A 242 2.52 20.51 3.21
CA SER A 242 1.14 20.63 2.73
C SER A 242 0.62 19.31 2.17
N ASP A 243 -0.70 19.11 2.22
CA ASP A 243 -1.35 17.94 1.60
C ASP A 243 -1.03 17.83 0.09
N ALA A 244 -0.92 18.97 -0.59
CA ALA A 244 -0.53 19.05 -1.99
C ALA A 244 0.89 18.49 -2.25
N GLN A 245 1.86 18.71 -1.35
CA GLN A 245 3.20 18.10 -1.47
C GLN A 245 3.16 16.58 -1.27
N ILE A 246 2.35 16.08 -0.34
CA ILE A 246 2.19 14.64 -0.12
C ILE A 246 1.50 13.98 -1.32
N GLU A 247 0.45 14.63 -1.86
CA GLU A 247 -0.26 14.15 -3.05
C GLU A 247 0.62 14.21 -4.31
N ALA A 248 1.48 15.23 -4.44
CA ALA A 248 2.50 15.30 -5.50
C ALA A 248 3.51 14.15 -5.41
N ILE A 249 3.92 13.76 -4.19
CA ILE A 249 4.80 12.60 -3.99
C ILE A 249 4.05 11.29 -4.30
N ARG A 250 2.76 11.17 -3.97
CA ARG A 250 1.93 9.99 -4.26
C ARG A 250 1.69 9.81 -5.76
N THR A 251 1.29 10.88 -6.44
CA THR A 251 0.79 10.86 -7.83
C THR A 251 1.82 11.28 -8.87
N GLY A 252 2.87 12.01 -8.49
CA GLY A 252 3.91 12.49 -9.40
C GLY A 252 3.56 13.77 -10.17
N TYR A 253 2.63 14.58 -9.67
CA TYR A 253 2.14 15.84 -10.27
C TYR A 253 2.30 17.04 -9.34
#